data_AF-D4Z209-F1
#
_entry.id   AF-D4Z209-F1
#
_cell.length_a   1.000
_cell.length_b   1.000
_cell.length_c   1.000
_cell.angle_alpha   90.00
_cell.angle_beta   90.00
_cell.angle_gamma   90.00
#
_symmetry.space_group_name_H-M   'P 1'
#
loop_
_entity.id
_entity.type
_entity.pdbx_description
1 polymer ?
#
loop_
_entity_poly.entity_id
_entity_poly.type
_entity_poly.pdbx_seq_one_letter_code
_entity_poly.pdbx_strand_id
1 'polypeptide(L)'
;MEAYMNNPCNNSPKSFTTIPASTIDESGLSNSLSKDRTMIAPTSDHSDGLSGRGIVIHHRDNWWFVAFVASVSNPGRPRLLSGDISTGFADRLGLMTGPLILNPRVETLNPGSEAWSAECSLLPTIEGGDPEAIDYDLDTHVPDGEADPLRQRLARVAIDSHLFPIPADFIPVLKKLPHDESPVLAIRRSVYAHATFELLTARYLPDHRPNEPWRDIAGEPVSDSGNDILGWMPARDWIRPR
;
A
#
# COMPACT_ATOMS: atom_id res chain seq x y z
N MET A 1 -19.39 60.04 16.93
CA MET A 1 -19.49 58.67 16.39
C MET A 1 -20.92 58.17 16.62
N GLU A 2 -21.95 58.75 15.99
CA GLU A 2 -22.12 58.94 14.53
C GLU A 2 -21.96 57.57 13.83
N ALA A 3 -23.01 56.86 13.41
CA ALA A 3 -24.05 57.19 12.39
C ALA A 3 -23.42 57.33 10.99
N TYR A 4 -23.96 56.92 9.84
CA TYR A 4 -25.31 56.60 9.32
C TYR A 4 -25.24 55.25 8.53
N MET A 5 -26.27 54.50 8.06
CA MET A 5 -27.74 54.67 8.00
C MET A 5 -28.48 53.31 7.71
N ASN A 6 -29.81 53.32 7.86
CA ASN A 6 -30.83 52.47 7.21
C ASN A 6 -31.08 52.93 5.73
N ASN A 7 -31.94 52.39 4.84
CA ASN A 7 -33.16 51.57 4.92
C ASN A 7 -33.50 50.98 3.51
N PRO A 8 -34.54 50.13 3.33
CA PRO A 8 -34.83 49.39 2.09
C PRO A 8 -35.94 50.00 1.20
N CYS A 9 -36.03 49.50 -0.04
CA CYS A 9 -37.23 49.40 -0.91
C CYS A 9 -36.79 48.78 -2.26
N ASN A 10 -37.57 48.10 -3.10
CA ASN A 10 -38.85 47.40 -3.09
C ASN A 10 -39.14 47.05 -4.57
N ASN A 11 -39.62 45.83 -4.88
CA ASN A 11 -40.59 45.48 -5.94
C ASN A 11 -40.31 44.16 -6.68
N SER A 12 -41.36 43.37 -6.80
CA SER A 12 -41.40 42.01 -7.35
C SER A 12 -41.93 42.00 -8.82
N PRO A 13 -42.52 40.92 -9.37
CA PRO A 13 -41.91 40.19 -10.49
C PRO A 13 -42.71 40.29 -11.81
N LYS A 14 -42.17 39.76 -12.91
CA LYS A 14 -42.94 39.44 -14.13
C LYS A 14 -42.57 38.08 -14.73
N SER A 15 -43.60 37.37 -15.16
CA SER A 15 -43.63 36.01 -15.72
C SER A 15 -43.65 36.01 -17.26
N PHE A 16 -43.24 34.90 -17.91
CA PHE A 16 -44.11 34.04 -18.77
C PHE A 16 -43.38 33.10 -19.78
N THR A 17 -43.93 31.89 -19.93
CA THR A 17 -44.07 31.04 -21.16
C THR A 17 -42.88 30.32 -21.83
N THR A 18 -42.82 29.00 -21.59
CA THR A 18 -42.87 27.83 -22.52
C THR A 18 -42.21 27.85 -23.94
N ILE A 19 -41.19 26.98 -24.09
CA ILE A 19 -40.85 25.97 -25.15
C ILE A 19 -41.30 26.20 -26.63
N PRO A 20 -40.43 25.85 -27.61
CA PRO A 20 -40.74 24.72 -28.49
C PRO A 20 -39.60 23.68 -28.64
N ALA A 21 -39.95 22.47 -29.07
CA ALA A 21 -39.01 21.39 -29.38
C ALA A 21 -38.53 21.45 -30.85
N SER A 22 -37.39 20.82 -31.14
CA SER A 22 -36.94 20.51 -32.51
C SER A 22 -36.39 19.09 -32.61
N THR A 23 -36.40 18.56 -33.84
CA THR A 23 -36.43 17.13 -34.14
C THR A 23 -35.58 16.83 -35.38
N ILE A 24 -34.55 15.97 -35.26
CA ILE A 24 -33.93 15.14 -36.34
C ILE A 24 -33.22 16.00 -37.46
N ASP A 25 -32.13 15.62 -38.14
CA ASP A 25 -31.44 14.34 -38.43
C ASP A 25 -29.90 14.51 -38.62
N GLU A 26 -29.27 13.47 -39.19
CA GLU A 26 -28.00 13.39 -39.93
C GLU A 26 -26.76 12.82 -39.21
N SER A 27 -26.84 11.49 -39.02
CA SER A 27 -25.89 10.52 -39.61
C SER A 27 -24.38 10.76 -39.53
N GLY A 28 -23.67 9.83 -38.88
CA GLY A 28 -22.26 9.57 -39.17
C GLY A 28 -21.54 8.68 -38.16
N LEU A 29 -20.88 7.62 -38.66
CA LEU A 29 -19.83 6.85 -37.95
C LEU A 29 -20.27 5.95 -36.78
N SER A 30 -20.91 4.85 -37.13
CA SER A 30 -20.90 3.62 -36.33
C SER A 30 -19.48 3.03 -36.27
N ASN A 31 -18.74 3.25 -35.17
CA ASN A 31 -17.47 2.57 -34.93
C ASN A 31 -17.65 1.33 -34.02
N SER A 32 -17.84 0.18 -34.67
CA SER A 32 -17.60 -1.12 -34.04
C SER A 32 -16.10 -1.30 -33.82
N LEU A 33 -15.64 -1.31 -32.58
CA LEU A 33 -14.26 -1.62 -32.21
C LEU A 33 -14.24 -2.81 -31.27
N SER A 34 -13.86 -3.98 -31.81
CA SER A 34 -13.50 -5.15 -31.02
C SER A 34 -12.34 -4.79 -30.08
N LYS A 35 -12.48 -5.12 -28.80
CA LYS A 35 -11.38 -5.06 -27.83
C LYS A 35 -10.77 -6.45 -27.66
N ASP A 36 -10.34 -7.05 -28.76
CA ASP A 36 -9.28 -8.05 -28.71
C ASP A 36 -7.96 -7.33 -28.42
N ARG A 37 -7.75 -7.00 -27.14
CA ARG A 37 -6.42 -6.65 -26.62
C ARG A 37 -5.73 -7.94 -26.21
N THR A 38 -5.16 -8.62 -27.20
CA THR A 38 -4.14 -9.64 -26.98
C THR A 38 -3.08 -9.08 -26.03
N MET A 39 -2.84 -9.75 -24.91
CA MET A 39 -1.74 -9.36 -24.03
C MET A 39 -0.42 -9.57 -24.77
N ILE A 40 0.26 -8.47 -25.11
CA ILE A 40 1.66 -8.53 -25.52
C ILE A 40 2.43 -8.91 -24.25
N ALA A 41 2.90 -10.14 -24.20
CA ALA A 41 3.80 -10.57 -23.13
C ALA A 41 5.08 -9.72 -23.19
N PRO A 42 5.64 -9.29 -22.04
CA PRO A 42 6.95 -8.65 -22.05
C PRO A 42 7.98 -9.62 -22.61
N THR A 43 8.73 -9.17 -23.61
CA THR A 43 9.86 -9.89 -24.17
C THR A 43 10.92 -10.07 -23.10
N SER A 44 11.34 -11.31 -22.87
CA SER A 44 12.38 -11.66 -21.92
C SER A 44 13.77 -11.29 -22.46
N ASP A 45 14.41 -10.29 -21.87
CA ASP A 45 15.87 -10.20 -21.90
C ASP A 45 16.46 -10.98 -20.71
N HIS A 46 17.44 -11.83 -20.99
CA HIS A 46 17.92 -12.84 -20.06
C HIS A 46 19.04 -12.32 -19.15
N SER A 47 18.72 -11.35 -18.28
CA SER A 47 19.48 -11.04 -17.05
C SER A 47 18.71 -10.13 -16.05
N ASP A 48 17.39 -10.02 -16.16
CA ASP A 48 16.65 -8.91 -15.56
C ASP A 48 16.38 -9.09 -14.05
N GLY A 49 16.99 -8.20 -13.24
CA GLY A 49 16.65 -8.02 -11.83
C GLY A 49 15.24 -7.45 -11.63
N LEU A 50 14.59 -7.82 -10.52
CA LEU A 50 13.23 -7.36 -10.21
C LEU A 50 13.23 -5.85 -9.96
N SER A 51 12.63 -5.09 -10.86
CA SER A 51 12.65 -3.62 -10.82
C SER A 51 11.26 -3.03 -10.59
N GLY A 52 11.17 -1.96 -9.80
CA GLY A 52 9.93 -1.20 -9.62
C GLY A 52 9.98 -0.12 -8.55
N ARG A 53 8.89 0.65 -8.45
CA ARG A 53 8.67 1.65 -7.39
C ARG A 53 7.99 1.01 -6.18
N GLY A 54 8.46 1.33 -4.98
CA GLY A 54 7.96 0.74 -3.75
C GLY A 54 8.53 1.41 -2.51
N ILE A 55 8.58 0.65 -1.42
CA ILE A 55 9.20 1.02 -0.16
C ILE A 55 10.32 0.03 0.16
N VAL A 56 11.48 0.55 0.55
CA VAL A 56 12.49 -0.19 1.32
C VAL A 56 12.24 0.09 2.80
N ILE A 57 12.12 -0.97 3.61
CA ILE A 57 11.74 -0.86 5.03
C ILE A 57 12.46 -1.89 5.90
N HIS A 58 12.98 -1.43 7.04
CA HIS A 58 13.47 -2.30 8.10
C HIS A 58 12.30 -2.78 8.96
N HIS A 59 12.09 -4.09 9.01
CA HIS A 59 10.99 -4.70 9.75
C HIS A 59 11.34 -6.11 10.22
N ARG A 60 11.17 -6.37 11.53
CA ARG A 60 11.63 -7.60 12.23
C ARG A 60 13.10 -7.90 11.95
N ASP A 61 13.98 -6.95 12.26
CA ASP A 61 15.44 -7.12 12.20
C ASP A 61 15.97 -7.52 10.81
N ASN A 62 15.22 -7.19 9.76
CA ASN A 62 15.50 -7.52 8.36
C ASN A 62 15.10 -6.35 7.46
N TRP A 63 15.80 -6.18 6.35
CA TRP A 63 15.42 -5.23 5.30
C TRP A 63 14.48 -5.88 4.29
N TRP A 64 13.44 -5.16 3.87
CA TRP A 64 12.44 -5.65 2.92
C TRP A 64 12.23 -4.63 1.81
N PHE A 65 11.97 -5.12 0.59
CA PHE A 65 11.35 -4.32 -0.46
C PHE A 65 9.90 -4.73 -0.68
N VAL A 66 8.99 -3.76 -0.73
CA VAL A 66 7.59 -3.95 -1.10
C VAL A 66 7.25 -3.00 -2.25
N ALA A 67 7.10 -3.54 -3.45
CA ALA A 67 6.65 -2.78 -4.62
C ALA A 67 5.22 -2.26 -4.41
N PHE A 68 4.89 -1.07 -4.93
CA PHE A 68 3.54 -0.52 -4.90
C PHE A 68 3.06 -0.18 -6.31
N VAL A 69 1.90 -0.71 -6.71
CA VAL A 69 1.28 -0.32 -7.98
C VAL A 69 0.69 1.07 -7.83
N ALA A 70 1.21 2.03 -8.62
CA ALA A 70 1.00 3.47 -8.45
C ALA A 70 -0.46 3.94 -8.45
N SER A 71 -1.41 3.13 -8.94
CA SER A 71 -2.82 3.47 -9.08
C SER A 71 -3.73 3.06 -7.91
N VAL A 72 -3.28 2.24 -6.94
CA VAL A 72 -4.20 1.62 -5.95
C VAL A 72 -3.66 1.53 -4.52
N SER A 73 -2.45 2.01 -4.24
CA SER A 73 -1.76 1.81 -2.93
C SER A 73 -1.71 0.34 -2.46
N ASN A 74 -1.89 -0.61 -3.38
CA ASN A 74 -1.90 -2.02 -3.05
C ASN A 74 -0.45 -2.53 -2.99
N PRO A 75 0.03 -3.02 -1.84
CA PRO A 75 1.37 -3.60 -1.75
C PRO A 75 1.43 -4.85 -2.63
N GLY A 76 2.49 -4.91 -3.44
CA GLY A 76 2.90 -6.11 -4.12
C GLY A 76 3.48 -7.14 -3.15
N ARG A 77 4.08 -8.17 -3.72
CA ARG A 77 4.74 -9.20 -2.93
C ARG A 77 5.97 -8.62 -2.20
N PRO A 78 6.13 -8.82 -0.88
CA PRO A 78 7.37 -8.51 -0.18
C PRO A 78 8.53 -9.37 -0.68
N ARG A 79 9.72 -8.77 -0.78
CA ARG A 79 10.99 -9.47 -1.00
C ARG A 79 11.91 -9.20 0.18
N LEU A 80 12.49 -10.25 0.74
CA LEU A 80 13.53 -10.16 1.76
C LEU A 80 14.82 -9.69 1.09
N LEU A 81 15.47 -8.70 1.69
CA LEU A 81 16.77 -8.21 1.24
C LEU A 81 17.86 -8.81 2.13
N SER A 82 19.01 -9.14 1.55
CA SER A 82 20.21 -9.62 2.27
C SER A 82 20.76 -8.61 3.28
N GLY A 83 20.36 -7.34 3.12
CA GLY A 83 20.95 -6.18 3.80
C GLY A 83 22.16 -5.61 3.04
N ASP A 84 22.61 -6.26 1.97
CA ASP A 84 23.72 -5.84 1.13
C ASP A 84 23.27 -5.09 -0.14
N ILE A 85 24.21 -4.33 -0.70
CA ILE A 85 24.12 -3.64 -1.98
C ILE A 85 24.95 -4.43 -3.00
N SER A 86 24.45 -4.59 -4.23
CA SER A 86 25.18 -5.31 -5.28
C SER A 86 26.56 -4.68 -5.52
N THR A 87 27.58 -5.50 -5.80
CA THR A 87 28.95 -4.99 -6.07
C THR A 87 28.95 -3.97 -7.21
N GLY A 88 28.20 -4.26 -8.28
CA GLY A 88 28.07 -3.34 -9.42
C GLY A 88 27.40 -2.01 -9.05
N PHE A 89 26.50 -1.98 -8.05
CA PHE A 89 25.94 -0.73 -7.55
C PHE A 89 26.93 0.01 -6.65
N ALA A 90 27.64 -0.70 -5.77
CA ALA A 90 28.67 -0.12 -4.92
C ALA A 90 29.80 0.52 -5.74
N ASP A 91 30.20 -0.11 -6.86
CA ASP A 91 31.11 0.47 -7.85
C ASP A 91 30.55 1.77 -8.46
N ARG A 92 29.28 1.75 -8.92
CA ARG A 92 28.60 2.93 -9.49
C ARG A 92 28.49 4.10 -8.49
N LEU A 93 28.36 3.81 -7.21
CA LEU A 93 28.32 4.81 -6.12
C LEU A 93 29.72 5.28 -5.67
N GLY A 94 30.81 4.72 -6.21
CA GLY A 94 32.17 5.01 -5.78
C GLY A 94 32.52 4.45 -4.39
N LEU A 95 31.65 3.61 -3.81
CA LEU A 95 31.84 3.02 -2.49
C LEU A 95 33.02 2.04 -2.48
N MET A 96 33.35 1.42 -3.61
CA MET A 96 34.51 0.53 -3.74
C MET A 96 35.84 1.28 -3.92
N THR A 97 35.83 2.62 -4.04
CA THR A 97 37.03 3.46 -4.24
C THR A 97 37.48 4.19 -2.98
N GLY A 98 37.85 3.43 -1.93
CA GLY A 98 38.45 3.98 -0.72
C GLY A 98 38.97 2.89 0.23
N PRO A 99 39.93 3.19 1.13
CA PRO A 99 40.60 2.17 1.96
C PRO A 99 39.74 1.59 3.11
N LEU A 100 38.43 1.89 3.19
CA LEU A 100 37.62 1.65 4.40
C LEU A 100 36.17 1.18 4.18
N ILE A 101 35.72 0.91 2.95
CA ILE A 101 34.38 0.34 2.72
C ILE A 101 34.53 -1.16 2.50
N LEU A 102 34.39 -1.92 3.60
CA LEU A 102 34.55 -3.37 3.62
C LEU A 102 33.27 -4.14 3.31
N ASN A 103 32.09 -3.53 3.44
CA ASN A 103 30.83 -4.09 2.94
C ASN A 103 29.76 -2.99 2.74
N PRO A 104 29.25 -2.75 1.51
CA PRO A 104 28.20 -1.76 1.25
C PRO A 104 26.82 -2.30 1.65
N ARG A 105 26.15 -1.67 2.62
CA ARG A 105 24.86 -2.11 3.20
C ARG A 105 23.69 -1.20 2.83
N VAL A 106 22.48 -1.75 2.74
CA VAL A 106 21.22 -1.01 2.47
C VAL A 106 21.03 0.20 3.40
N GLU A 107 21.36 0.06 4.69
CA GLU A 107 21.29 1.14 5.69
C GLU A 107 22.16 2.37 5.36
N THR A 108 23.22 2.20 4.54
CA THR A 108 24.12 3.30 4.16
C THR A 108 23.51 4.25 3.12
N LEU A 109 22.43 3.84 2.46
CA LEU A 109 21.76 4.61 1.41
C LEU A 109 20.88 5.74 1.97
N ASN A 110 20.27 5.52 3.13
CA ASN A 110 19.49 6.54 3.85
C ASN A 110 19.74 6.46 5.37
N PRO A 111 20.91 6.91 5.86
CA PRO A 111 21.31 6.71 7.25
C PRO A 111 20.33 7.34 8.25
N GLY A 112 19.84 6.52 9.19
CA GLY A 112 18.91 6.95 10.24
C GLY A 112 17.43 6.92 9.85
N SER A 113 17.08 6.54 8.62
CA SER A 113 15.71 6.21 8.24
C SER A 113 15.50 4.69 8.29
N GLU A 114 14.36 4.25 8.84
CA GLU A 114 13.95 2.84 8.81
C GLU A 114 13.03 2.52 7.63
N ALA A 115 12.53 3.52 6.89
CA ALA A 115 11.59 3.29 5.78
C ALA A 115 11.55 4.46 4.79
N TRP A 116 11.86 4.20 3.52
CA TRP A 116 11.81 5.22 2.46
C TRP A 116 11.17 4.73 1.18
N SER A 117 10.61 5.68 0.42
CA SER A 117 10.11 5.43 -0.94
C SER A 117 11.31 5.39 -1.89
N ALA A 118 11.33 4.39 -2.77
CA ALA A 118 12.37 4.24 -3.79
C ALA A 118 11.81 3.66 -5.08
N GLU A 119 12.44 4.00 -6.20
CA GLU A 119 12.47 3.17 -7.40
C GLU A 119 13.80 2.41 -7.41
N CYS A 120 13.75 1.08 -7.46
CA CYS A 120 14.93 0.22 -7.31
C CYS A 120 14.85 -1.06 -8.14
N SER A 121 16.02 -1.60 -8.49
CA SER A 121 16.22 -2.97 -8.97
C SER A 121 16.79 -3.85 -7.87
N LEU A 122 16.37 -5.11 -7.87
CA LEU A 122 16.87 -6.18 -6.99
C LEU A 122 17.59 -7.25 -7.81
N LEU A 123 18.75 -7.71 -7.32
CA LEU A 123 19.44 -8.88 -7.86
C LEU A 123 19.37 -10.04 -6.86
N PRO A 124 19.19 -11.29 -7.31
CA PRO A 124 19.41 -12.47 -6.47
C PRO A 124 20.78 -12.43 -5.79
N THR A 125 20.84 -12.57 -4.46
CA THR A 125 22.12 -12.71 -3.73
C THR A 125 22.87 -13.98 -4.15
N ILE A 126 22.14 -15.00 -4.64
CA ILE A 126 22.68 -16.20 -5.29
C ILE A 126 22.00 -16.37 -6.65
N GLU A 127 22.79 -16.29 -7.73
CA GLU A 127 22.31 -16.45 -9.10
C GLU A 127 21.67 -17.84 -9.33
N GLY A 128 20.51 -17.87 -9.99
CA GLY A 128 19.80 -19.11 -10.31
C GLY A 128 19.08 -19.79 -9.14
N GLY A 129 19.07 -19.19 -7.93
CA GLY A 129 18.27 -19.68 -6.81
C GLY A 129 16.76 -19.51 -7.02
N ASP A 130 15.96 -20.25 -6.25
CA ASP A 130 14.50 -20.12 -6.26
C ASP A 130 14.09 -18.70 -5.77
N PRO A 131 13.37 -17.88 -6.58
CA PRO A 131 12.90 -16.54 -6.21
C PRO A 131 12.09 -16.44 -4.91
N GLU A 132 11.71 -17.59 -4.36
CA GLU A 132 10.89 -17.76 -3.17
C GLU A 132 11.69 -18.15 -1.91
N ALA A 133 12.96 -18.53 -2.08
CA ALA A 133 13.88 -18.94 -1.02
C ALA A 133 15.22 -18.18 -1.03
N ILE A 134 15.40 -17.23 -1.94
CA ILE A 134 16.55 -16.32 -1.99
C ILE A 134 16.25 -14.97 -1.33
N ASP A 135 17.30 -14.43 -0.73
CA ASP A 135 17.40 -13.01 -0.43
C ASP A 135 17.83 -12.24 -1.70
N TYR A 136 17.63 -10.93 -1.66
CA TYR A 136 17.99 -10.03 -2.74
C TYR A 136 18.95 -8.93 -2.29
N ASP A 137 19.96 -8.65 -3.10
CA ASP A 137 20.81 -7.47 -2.98
C ASP A 137 20.14 -6.30 -3.69
N LEU A 138 20.28 -5.09 -3.12
CA LEU A 138 19.79 -3.88 -3.78
C LEU A 138 20.78 -3.45 -4.87
N ASP A 139 20.34 -3.35 -6.13
CA ASP A 139 21.23 -3.06 -7.28
C ASP A 139 21.06 -1.66 -7.87
N THR A 140 19.91 -1.03 -7.70
CA THR A 140 19.78 0.42 -7.94
C THR A 140 18.85 1.01 -6.90
N HIS A 141 18.98 2.31 -6.64
CA HIS A 141 17.95 3.07 -5.96
C HIS A 141 17.93 4.49 -6.52
N VAL A 142 16.73 5.03 -6.73
CA VAL A 142 16.45 6.45 -6.88
C VAL A 142 15.56 6.84 -5.70
N PRO A 143 16.02 7.72 -4.79
CA PRO A 143 15.25 8.10 -3.62
C PRO A 143 14.07 8.99 -4.02
N ASP A 144 12.87 8.62 -3.56
CA ASP A 144 11.61 9.31 -3.79
C ASP A 144 11.13 10.05 -2.50
N GLY A 145 11.99 10.07 -1.48
CA GLY A 145 11.76 10.66 -0.15
C GLY A 145 11.33 9.65 0.91
N GLU A 146 10.98 10.15 2.09
CA GLU A 146 10.43 9.34 3.18
C GLU A 146 9.17 8.59 2.74
N ALA A 147 8.97 7.38 3.27
CA ALA A 147 7.80 6.57 2.95
C ALA A 147 6.55 7.14 3.63
N ASP A 148 5.42 7.27 2.91
CA ASP A 148 4.20 7.78 3.53
C ASP A 148 3.66 6.80 4.60
N PRO A 149 3.06 7.29 5.72
CA PRO A 149 2.67 6.42 6.83
C PRO A 149 1.66 5.32 6.47
N LEU A 150 0.81 5.54 5.47
CA LEU A 150 -0.17 4.54 5.03
C LEU A 150 0.53 3.42 4.27
N ARG A 151 1.39 3.74 3.30
CA ARG A 151 2.17 2.71 2.59
C ARG A 151 3.17 2.01 3.50
N GLN A 152 3.80 2.68 4.46
CA GLN A 152 4.64 2.01 5.47
C GLN A 152 3.85 0.94 6.22
N ARG A 153 2.64 1.27 6.68
CA ARG A 153 1.76 0.32 7.37
C ARG A 153 1.28 -0.82 6.46
N LEU A 154 0.88 -0.52 5.22
CA LEU A 154 0.52 -1.54 4.25
C LEU A 154 1.70 -2.47 3.87
N ALA A 155 2.93 -1.95 3.82
CA ALA A 155 4.14 -2.75 3.64
C ALA A 155 4.38 -3.69 4.83
N ARG A 156 4.26 -3.20 6.08
CA ARG A 156 4.34 -4.04 7.29
C ARG A 156 3.26 -5.12 7.29
N VAL A 157 1.99 -4.77 6.98
CA VAL A 157 0.90 -5.75 6.84
C VAL A 157 1.19 -6.81 5.76
N ALA A 158 1.82 -6.43 4.64
CA ALA A 158 2.21 -7.37 3.58
C ALA A 158 3.31 -8.33 4.04
N ILE A 159 4.35 -7.82 4.69
CA ILE A 159 5.45 -8.62 5.27
C ILE A 159 4.89 -9.58 6.33
N ASP A 160 4.05 -9.09 7.24
CA ASP A 160 3.36 -9.90 8.26
C ASP A 160 2.52 -11.02 7.67
N SER A 161 1.70 -10.70 6.66
CA SER A 161 0.84 -11.67 5.98
C SER A 161 1.62 -12.69 5.16
N HIS A 162 2.84 -12.34 4.73
CA HIS A 162 3.74 -13.25 4.02
C HIS A 162 4.45 -14.21 4.99
N LEU A 163 4.95 -13.71 6.13
CA LEU A 163 5.67 -14.49 7.14
C LEU A 163 4.75 -15.36 8.01
N PHE A 164 3.54 -14.88 8.31
CA PHE A 164 2.59 -15.55 9.19
C PHE A 164 1.28 -15.81 8.45
N PRO A 165 1.10 -17.03 7.89
CA PRO A 165 -0.09 -17.38 7.13
C PRO A 165 -1.38 -17.12 7.93
N ILE A 166 -2.26 -16.31 7.34
CA ILE A 166 -3.55 -15.95 7.92
C ILE A 166 -4.43 -17.22 8.00
N PRO A 167 -5.05 -17.54 9.16
CA PRO A 167 -5.91 -18.71 9.29
C PRO A 167 -7.09 -18.68 8.31
N ALA A 168 -7.48 -19.83 7.77
CA ALA A 168 -8.42 -19.92 6.65
C ALA A 168 -9.82 -19.31 6.91
N ASP A 169 -10.25 -19.25 8.17
CA ASP A 169 -11.52 -18.62 8.57
C ASP A 169 -11.47 -17.07 8.51
N PHE A 170 -10.28 -16.47 8.35
CA PHE A 170 -10.07 -15.02 8.26
C PHE A 170 -9.77 -14.54 6.84
N ILE A 171 -10.41 -13.43 6.45
CA ILE A 171 -10.23 -12.72 5.19
C ILE A 171 -9.04 -11.76 5.35
N PRO A 172 -7.95 -11.88 4.56
CA PRO A 172 -6.83 -10.94 4.61
C PRO A 172 -7.24 -9.52 4.20
N VAL A 173 -6.81 -8.50 4.96
CA VAL A 173 -7.18 -7.10 4.68
C VAL A 173 -6.70 -6.61 3.31
N LEU A 174 -5.53 -7.09 2.87
CA LEU A 174 -4.95 -6.79 1.55
C LEU A 174 -5.73 -7.41 0.38
N LYS A 175 -6.57 -8.42 0.65
CA LYS A 175 -7.46 -9.00 -0.37
C LYS A 175 -8.83 -8.34 -0.37
N LYS A 176 -9.36 -8.02 0.81
CA LYS A 176 -10.70 -7.47 0.99
C LYS A 176 -10.86 -6.84 2.37
N LEU A 177 -11.49 -5.67 2.41
CA LEU A 177 -11.88 -4.96 3.63
C LEU A 177 -13.37 -5.19 3.95
N PRO A 178 -13.84 -4.97 5.19
CA PRO A 178 -15.25 -4.98 5.52
C PRO A 178 -16.05 -3.99 4.65
N HIS A 179 -17.28 -4.33 4.29
CA HIS A 179 -18.14 -3.51 3.44
C HIS A 179 -18.98 -2.48 4.19
N ASP A 180 -19.12 -2.65 5.51
CA ASP A 180 -19.92 -1.81 6.39
C ASP A 180 -19.26 -1.75 7.78
N GLU A 181 -19.81 -0.90 8.65
CA GLU A 181 -19.27 -0.63 9.99
C GLU A 181 -19.57 -1.72 11.04
N SER A 182 -20.10 -2.88 10.63
CA SER A 182 -20.43 -3.96 11.56
C SER A 182 -19.21 -4.44 12.34
N PRO A 183 -19.38 -4.81 13.63
CA PRO A 183 -18.32 -5.47 14.39
C PRO A 183 -17.83 -6.75 13.71
N VAL A 184 -16.52 -6.84 13.54
CA VAL A 184 -15.79 -8.01 13.07
C VAL A 184 -14.90 -8.57 14.17
N LEU A 185 -14.57 -9.85 14.08
CA LEU A 185 -13.39 -10.38 14.74
C LEU A 185 -12.20 -10.11 13.83
N ALA A 186 -11.19 -9.43 14.35
CA ALA A 186 -9.98 -9.07 13.61
C ALA A 186 -8.76 -9.69 14.30
N ILE A 187 -7.76 -10.06 13.49
CA ILE A 187 -6.46 -10.51 13.97
C ILE A 187 -5.36 -9.56 13.52
N ARG A 188 -4.42 -9.33 14.44
CA ARG A 188 -3.14 -8.66 14.18
C ARG A 188 -1.99 -9.54 14.64
N ARG A 189 -0.76 -9.29 14.20
CA ARG A 189 0.41 -9.99 14.77
C ARG A 189 0.48 -9.67 16.26
N SER A 190 0.55 -10.70 17.09
CA SER A 190 0.71 -10.49 18.53
C SER A 190 2.10 -9.95 18.88
N VAL A 191 2.17 -9.10 19.90
CA VAL A 191 3.43 -8.70 20.56
C VAL A 191 3.87 -9.68 21.66
N TYR A 192 3.01 -10.63 22.04
CA TYR A 192 3.31 -11.66 23.04
C TYR A 192 4.08 -12.84 22.41
N ALA A 193 5.17 -13.25 23.04
CA ALA A 193 6.07 -14.29 22.53
C ALA A 193 5.41 -15.67 22.28
N HIS A 194 4.31 -15.98 22.97
CA HIS A 194 3.62 -17.27 22.91
C HIS A 194 2.38 -17.29 22.00
N ALA A 195 2.08 -16.20 21.30
CA ALA A 195 0.95 -16.12 20.37
C ALA A 195 1.43 -15.62 18.99
N THR A 196 0.90 -16.22 17.92
CA THR A 196 1.10 -15.68 16.56
C THR A 196 0.20 -14.45 16.35
N PHE A 197 -1.06 -14.57 16.73
CA PHE A 197 -2.07 -13.53 16.51
C PHE A 197 -2.77 -13.13 17.80
N GLU A 198 -3.02 -11.83 17.94
CA GLU A 198 -4.00 -11.29 18.89
C GLU A 198 -5.35 -11.25 18.19
N LEU A 199 -6.39 -11.75 18.87
CA LEU A 199 -7.77 -11.66 18.44
C LEU A 199 -8.44 -10.49 19.16
N LEU A 200 -9.07 -9.59 18.41
CA LEU A 200 -9.82 -8.46 18.95
C LEU A 200 -11.18 -8.29 18.24
N THR A 201 -12.10 -7.62 18.90
CA THR A 201 -13.32 -7.10 18.27
C THR A 201 -13.02 -5.71 17.71
N ALA A 202 -13.32 -5.50 16.43
CA ALA A 202 -12.95 -4.28 15.72
C ALA A 202 -14.06 -3.83 14.75
N ARG A 203 -13.95 -2.61 14.24
CA ARG A 203 -14.76 -2.05 13.14
C ARG A 203 -13.84 -1.38 12.12
N TYR A 204 -14.29 -1.31 10.87
CA TYR A 204 -13.61 -0.63 9.78
C TYR A 204 -14.40 0.63 9.40
N LEU A 205 -13.82 1.81 9.65
CA LEU A 205 -14.43 3.13 9.48
C LEU A 205 -13.58 3.98 8.51
N PRO A 206 -13.70 3.77 7.19
CA PRO A 206 -12.84 4.43 6.20
C PRO A 206 -13.00 5.96 6.20
N ASP A 207 -14.23 6.45 6.38
CA ASP A 207 -14.54 7.88 6.28
C ASP A 207 -14.13 8.67 7.54
N HIS A 208 -13.88 7.99 8.67
CA HIS A 208 -13.60 8.66 9.95
C HIS A 208 -12.12 9.07 10.10
N ARG A 209 -11.18 8.20 9.65
CA ARG A 209 -9.77 8.56 9.37
C ARG A 209 -9.27 7.66 8.23
N PRO A 210 -9.17 8.15 6.98
CA PRO A 210 -8.78 7.31 5.84
C PRO A 210 -7.43 6.60 5.98
N ASN A 211 -6.46 7.24 6.66
CA ASN A 211 -5.15 6.64 6.88
C ASN A 211 -5.16 5.61 8.01
N GLU A 212 -6.09 5.68 8.96
CA GLU A 212 -6.20 4.78 10.12
C GLU A 212 -7.67 4.37 10.28
N PRO A 213 -8.20 3.45 9.45
CA PRO A 213 -9.63 3.17 9.43
C PRO A 213 -10.08 2.15 10.49
N TRP A 214 -9.16 1.40 11.10
CA TRP A 214 -9.51 0.35 12.07
C TRP A 214 -9.73 0.91 13.47
N ARG A 215 -10.88 0.59 14.08
CA ARG A 215 -11.22 0.91 15.47
C ARG A 215 -11.46 -0.33 16.30
N ASP A 216 -11.15 -0.26 17.59
CA ASP A 216 -11.63 -1.23 18.57
C ASP A 216 -13.11 -0.98 18.93
N ILE A 217 -13.60 -1.65 19.98
CA ILE A 217 -14.98 -1.46 20.47
C ILE A 217 -15.18 -0.21 21.33
N ALA A 218 -14.12 0.42 21.84
CA ALA A 218 -14.19 1.69 22.54
C ALA A 218 -14.29 2.88 21.57
N GLY A 219 -13.85 2.68 20.32
CA GLY A 219 -13.80 3.72 19.29
C GLY A 219 -12.40 4.31 19.11
N GLU A 220 -11.37 3.67 19.66
CA GLU A 220 -9.97 4.10 19.57
C GLU A 220 -9.24 3.42 18.39
N PRO A 221 -8.20 4.04 17.80
CA PRO A 221 -7.42 3.43 16.74
C PRO A 221 -6.74 2.13 17.19
N VAL A 222 -6.89 1.06 16.40
CA VAL A 222 -6.27 -0.25 16.74
C VAL A 222 -4.73 -0.14 16.81
N SER A 223 -4.14 0.74 16.00
CA SER A 223 -2.70 1.07 15.98
C SER A 223 -2.16 1.56 17.31
N ASP A 224 -2.98 2.28 18.10
CA ASP A 224 -2.53 2.89 19.36
C ASP A 224 -2.33 1.83 20.46
N SER A 225 -2.87 0.63 20.24
CA SER A 225 -2.77 -0.52 21.15
C SER A 225 -1.88 -1.65 20.63
N GLY A 226 -1.23 -1.50 19.46
CA GLY A 226 -0.36 -2.53 18.88
C GLY A 226 -0.34 -2.56 17.34
N ASN A 227 -0.01 -3.73 16.78
CA ASN A 227 0.16 -3.89 15.33
C ASN A 227 -1.13 -3.69 14.51
N ASP A 228 -0.97 -3.51 13.21
CA ASP A 228 -2.09 -3.43 12.26
C ASP A 228 -2.84 -4.75 12.08
N ILE A 229 -4.12 -4.64 11.69
CA ILE A 229 -4.96 -5.78 11.34
C ILE A 229 -4.43 -6.46 10.07
N LEU A 230 -4.27 -7.78 10.14
CA LEU A 230 -3.83 -8.64 9.03
C LEU A 230 -5.02 -9.32 8.35
N GLY A 231 -6.02 -9.73 9.14
CA GLY A 231 -7.23 -10.37 8.63
C GLY A 231 -8.43 -10.20 9.54
N TRP A 232 -9.62 -10.46 9.02
CA TRP A 232 -10.90 -10.28 9.73
C TRP A 232 -11.93 -11.34 9.32
N MET A 233 -12.92 -11.58 10.17
CA MET A 233 -14.11 -12.39 9.88
C MET A 233 -15.35 -11.77 10.53
N PRO A 234 -16.57 -12.00 10.01
CA PRO A 234 -17.78 -11.47 10.62
C PRO A 234 -17.99 -12.05 12.03
N ALA A 235 -18.15 -11.19 13.05
CA ALA A 235 -18.24 -11.65 14.44
C ALA A 235 -19.46 -12.56 14.70
N ARG A 236 -20.54 -12.36 13.93
CA ARG A 236 -21.77 -13.17 13.97
C ARG A 236 -21.57 -14.65 13.63
N ASP A 237 -20.50 -14.98 12.92
CA ASP A 237 -20.22 -16.35 12.45
C ASP A 237 -19.44 -17.17 13.49
N TRP A 238 -18.99 -16.55 14.59
CA TRP A 238 -18.21 -17.20 15.66
C TRP A 238 -19.04 -17.63 16.88
N ILE A 239 -20.17 -16.97 17.15
CA ILE A 239 -21.02 -17.21 18.35
C ILE A 239 -22.03 -18.36 18.12
N ARG A 240 -22.07 -18.95 16.92
CA ARG A 240 -22.94 -20.11 16.63
C ARG A 240 -22.21 -21.42 16.96
N PRO A 241 -22.86 -22.36 17.67
CA PRO A 241 -22.39 -23.75 17.73
C PRO A 241 -22.21 -24.29 16.30
N ARG A 242 -21.09 -25.00 16.07
CA ARG A 242 -20.86 -25.80 14.86
C ARG A 242 -21.52 -27.17 15.03
#